data_AF-A0AAQ3PX39-F1
#
_entry.id   AF-A0AAQ3PX39-F1
#
_cell.length_a   1.000
_cell.length_b   1.000
_cell.length_c   1.000
_cell.angle_alpha   90.00
_cell.angle_beta   90.00
_cell.angle_gamma   90.00
#
_symmetry.space_group_name_H-M   'P 1'
#
loop_
_entity.id
_entity.type
_entity.pdbx_description
1 polymer ?
#
loop_
_entity_poly.entity_id
_entity_poly.type
_entity_poly.pdbx_seq_one_letter_code
_entity_poly.pdbx_strand_id
1 'polypeptide(L)'
;MKKAIQQLQPIQIWDWLFRSCELNGRMLLDEHLITVADIEECIVKGKCKKLSIKLPSWCILQCLLRSAKSDSHGLLISDEVELSKINWPKDKVLDWFLGPLLIMKEQIRTLQLNAEEEDCLRTLVLTRKNDKPEDWDREGFQSDNNVRRAQLQAIIRRLQGIVASMSRIPSFRRRFKSLVKSLYLEAIGTGALAEASGGSTSGSQSNHRTTKRKENLRKSISLDV
;
A
#
# COMPACT_ATOMS: atom_id res chain seq x y z
N MET A 1 -36.68 -7.84 11.60
CA MET A 1 -35.73 -7.67 12.73
C MET A 1 -34.81 -6.50 12.43
N LYS A 2 -34.79 -5.44 13.26
CA LYS A 2 -33.76 -4.39 13.16
C LYS A 2 -32.48 -4.95 13.77
N LYS A 3 -31.52 -5.42 12.96
CA LYS A 3 -30.16 -5.63 13.48
C LYS A 3 -29.67 -4.28 13.98
N ALA A 4 -29.29 -4.19 15.25
CA ALA A 4 -28.64 -3.01 15.78
C ALA A 4 -27.38 -2.76 14.95
N ILE A 5 -27.34 -1.64 14.21
CA ILE A 5 -26.18 -1.31 13.40
C ILE A 5 -25.06 -0.92 14.35
N GLN A 6 -24.08 -1.81 14.50
CA GLN A 6 -22.90 -1.53 15.32
C GLN A 6 -21.99 -0.56 14.56
N GLN A 7 -21.73 0.60 15.17
CA GLN A 7 -20.74 1.54 14.64
C GLN A 7 -19.35 0.96 14.82
N LEU A 8 -18.59 0.94 13.73
CA LEU A 8 -17.19 0.57 13.73
C LEU A 8 -16.39 1.62 14.52
N GLN A 9 -15.41 1.14 15.26
CA GLN A 9 -14.46 1.97 15.96
C GLN A 9 -13.32 2.39 15.02
N PRO A 10 -12.76 3.60 15.20
CA PRO A 10 -11.57 4.04 14.48
C PRO A 10 -10.45 3.01 14.38
N ILE A 11 -10.23 2.30 15.48
CA ILE A 11 -9.17 1.30 15.58
C ILE A 11 -9.38 0.14 14.60
N GLN A 12 -10.62 -0.29 14.36
CA GLN A 12 -10.95 -1.40 13.46
C GLN A 12 -10.61 -1.08 12.00
N ILE A 13 -10.76 0.18 11.58
CA ILE A 13 -10.36 0.62 10.23
C ILE A 13 -8.85 0.60 10.09
N TRP A 14 -8.13 1.09 11.10
CA TRP A 14 -6.67 1.03 11.10
C TRP A 14 -6.16 -0.41 11.17
N ASP A 15 -6.77 -1.27 11.98
CA ASP A 15 -6.43 -2.69 12.07
C ASP A 15 -6.60 -3.38 10.71
N TRP A 16 -7.74 -3.14 10.06
CA TRP A 16 -7.97 -3.63 8.71
C TRP A 16 -6.89 -3.19 7.73
N LEU A 17 -6.62 -1.88 7.64
CA LEU A 17 -5.68 -1.35 6.66
C LEU A 17 -4.27 -1.92 6.87
N PHE A 18 -3.79 -1.95 8.11
CA PHE A 18 -2.44 -2.43 8.40
C PHE A 18 -2.31 -3.94 8.30
N ARG A 19 -3.36 -4.71 8.63
CA ARG A 19 -3.39 -6.15 8.36
C ARG A 19 -3.36 -6.43 6.85
N SER A 20 -4.10 -5.65 6.07
CA SER A 20 -4.05 -5.72 4.61
C SER A 20 -2.66 -5.38 4.07
N CYS A 21 -2.02 -4.33 4.58
CA CYS A 21 -0.65 -3.98 4.21
C CYS A 21 0.37 -5.05 4.58
N GLU A 22 0.17 -5.73 5.71
CA GLU A 22 1.06 -6.80 6.15
C GLU A 22 0.94 -8.02 5.23
N LEU A 23 -0.28 -8.51 4.97
CA LEU A 23 -0.52 -9.65 4.09
C LEU A 23 -0.03 -9.37 2.66
N ASN A 24 -0.45 -8.25 2.09
CA ASN A 24 -0.07 -7.90 0.72
C ASN A 24 1.39 -7.45 0.63
N GLY A 25 1.96 -6.88 1.68
CA GLY A 25 3.37 -6.52 1.71
C GLY A 25 4.29 -7.74 1.62
N ARG A 26 3.87 -8.88 2.20
CA ARG A 26 4.58 -10.15 2.07
C ARG A 26 4.48 -10.72 0.66
N MET A 27 3.27 -10.78 0.10
CA MET A 27 3.05 -11.18 -1.29
C MET A 27 3.88 -10.33 -2.27
N LEU A 28 3.91 -9.01 -2.08
CA LEU A 28 4.67 -8.09 -2.93
C LEU A 28 6.19 -8.20 -2.72
N LEU A 29 6.67 -8.72 -1.59
CA LEU A 29 8.07 -9.09 -1.39
C LEU A 29 8.42 -10.32 -2.23
N ASP A 30 7.57 -11.34 -2.21
CA ASP A 30 7.75 -12.56 -3.00
C ASP A 30 7.72 -12.26 -4.51
N GLU A 31 6.86 -11.33 -4.94
CA GLU A 31 6.77 -10.84 -6.31
C GLU A 31 7.88 -9.83 -6.68
N HIS A 32 8.80 -9.52 -5.76
CA HIS A 32 9.90 -8.55 -5.95
C HIS A 32 9.45 -7.11 -6.29
N LEU A 33 8.14 -6.82 -6.15
CA LEU A 33 7.58 -5.48 -6.32
C LEU A 33 7.92 -4.56 -5.16
N ILE A 34 8.09 -5.12 -3.96
CA ILE A 34 8.78 -4.50 -2.82
C ILE A 34 10.06 -5.30 -2.60
N THR A 35 11.18 -4.62 -2.39
CA THR A 35 12.48 -5.26 -2.18
C THR A 35 12.99 -5.01 -0.78
N VAL A 36 13.95 -5.83 -0.34
CA VAL A 36 14.65 -5.60 0.94
C VAL A 36 15.34 -4.24 0.95
N ALA A 37 15.86 -3.79 -0.20
CA ALA A 37 16.45 -2.46 -0.36
C ALA A 37 15.43 -1.33 -0.10
N ASP A 38 14.17 -1.48 -0.51
CA ASP A 38 13.12 -0.51 -0.21
C ASP A 38 12.83 -0.41 1.30
N ILE A 39 12.87 -1.54 2.01
CA ILE A 39 12.68 -1.62 3.46
C ILE A 39 13.86 -1.01 4.20
N GLU A 40 15.09 -1.39 3.82
CA GLU A 40 16.31 -0.82 4.40
C GLU A 40 16.40 0.69 4.15
N GLU A 41 16.03 1.16 2.96
CA GLU A 41 16.01 2.60 2.66
C GLU A 41 15.01 3.36 3.54
N CYS A 42 13.85 2.77 3.80
CA CYS A 42 12.87 3.33 4.71
C CYS A 42 13.40 3.42 6.15
N ILE A 43 14.01 2.35 6.67
CA ILE A 43 14.49 2.35 8.06
C ILE A 43 15.70 3.27 8.23
N VAL A 44 16.64 3.23 7.28
CA VAL A 44 17.95 3.87 7.42
C VAL A 44 17.95 5.32 6.95
N LYS A 45 17.25 5.64 5.87
CA LYS A 45 17.20 7.00 5.30
C LYS A 45 15.88 7.72 5.58
N GLY A 46 14.91 7.06 6.20
CA GLY A 46 13.55 7.59 6.38
C GLY A 46 12.76 7.71 5.07
N LYS A 47 13.31 7.24 3.93
CA LYS A 47 12.68 7.34 2.61
C LYS A 47 11.68 6.20 2.44
N CYS A 48 10.49 6.40 2.99
CA CYS A 48 9.50 5.34 3.10
C CYS A 48 8.41 5.38 2.03
N LYS A 49 8.44 6.26 1.02
CA LYS A 49 7.28 6.51 0.12
C LYS A 49 6.66 5.23 -0.46
N LYS A 50 7.47 4.23 -0.83
CA LYS A 50 6.98 2.95 -1.35
C LYS A 50 6.18 2.15 -0.31
N LEU A 51 6.63 2.14 0.95
CA LEU A 51 5.98 1.44 2.05
C LEU A 51 4.88 2.27 2.74
N SER A 52 5.08 3.56 2.94
CA SER A 52 4.17 4.43 3.71
C SER A 52 3.03 5.00 2.88
N ILE A 53 3.21 5.10 1.56
CA ILE A 53 2.20 5.63 0.64
C ILE A 53 1.74 4.55 -0.32
N LYS A 54 2.66 3.98 -1.12
CA LYS A 54 2.27 3.12 -2.24
C LYS A 54 1.65 1.80 -1.80
N LEU A 55 2.21 1.11 -0.80
CA LEU A 55 1.66 -0.13 -0.27
C LEU A 55 0.24 0.04 0.32
N PRO A 56 -0.05 1.01 1.20
CA PRO A 56 -1.42 1.27 1.64
C PRO A 56 -2.34 1.71 0.52
N SER A 57 -1.86 2.51 -0.45
CA SER A 57 -2.64 2.83 -1.65
C SER A 57 -2.99 1.58 -2.45
N TRP A 58 -2.07 0.64 -2.62
CA TRP A 58 -2.33 -0.62 -3.29
C TRP A 58 -3.41 -1.43 -2.56
N CYS A 59 -3.33 -1.52 -1.23
CA CYS A 59 -4.32 -2.23 -0.41
C CYS A 59 -5.72 -1.62 -0.50
N ILE A 60 -5.80 -0.29 -0.47
CA ILE A 60 -7.08 0.42 -0.61
C ILE A 60 -7.59 0.30 -2.05
N LEU A 61 -6.73 0.30 -3.07
CA LEU A 61 -7.16 0.08 -4.45
C LEU A 61 -7.85 -1.27 -4.59
N GLN A 62 -7.28 -2.34 -4.01
CA GLN A 62 -7.92 -3.67 -4.02
C GLN A 62 -9.29 -3.65 -3.35
N CYS A 63 -9.40 -2.97 -2.21
CA CYS A 63 -10.69 -2.76 -1.54
C CYS A 63 -11.69 -2.06 -2.46
N LEU A 64 -11.27 -1.00 -3.16
CA LEU A 64 -12.13 -0.25 -4.07
C LEU A 64 -12.57 -1.08 -5.27
N LEU A 65 -11.65 -1.80 -5.92
CA LEU A 65 -11.94 -2.68 -7.05
C LEU A 65 -12.94 -3.77 -6.67
N ARG A 66 -12.70 -4.46 -5.56
CA ARG A 66 -13.63 -5.49 -5.02
C ARG A 66 -15.00 -4.89 -4.72
N SER A 67 -15.04 -3.73 -4.07
CA SER A 67 -16.30 -3.07 -3.70
C SER A 67 -17.06 -2.58 -4.92
N ALA A 68 -16.37 -2.07 -5.95
CA ALA A 68 -16.98 -1.57 -7.18
C ALA A 68 -17.59 -2.68 -8.05
N LYS A 69 -17.04 -3.90 -7.97
CA LYS A 69 -17.56 -5.10 -8.63
C LYS A 69 -18.71 -5.77 -7.88
N SER A 70 -18.89 -5.45 -6.61
CA SER A 70 -20.00 -5.95 -5.80
C SER A 70 -21.19 -4.99 -5.85
N ASP A 71 -22.40 -5.50 -5.65
CA ASP A 71 -23.61 -4.68 -5.43
C ASP A 71 -23.66 -4.03 -4.02
N SER A 72 -22.52 -3.96 -3.33
CA SER A 72 -22.38 -3.31 -2.02
C SER A 72 -22.67 -1.81 -2.13
N HIS A 73 -23.23 -1.20 -1.08
CA HIS A 73 -23.38 0.25 -1.01
C HIS A 73 -22.12 0.94 -0.45
N GLY A 74 -21.30 0.21 0.29
CA GLY A 74 -20.12 0.69 1.00
C GLY A 74 -18.79 0.16 0.46
N LEU A 75 -17.75 0.22 1.31
CA LEU A 75 -16.44 -0.36 1.09
C LEU A 75 -16.38 -1.73 1.77
N LEU A 76 -16.18 -2.79 0.99
CA LEU A 76 -15.94 -4.13 1.50
C LEU A 76 -14.52 -4.19 2.05
N ILE A 77 -14.36 -4.07 3.37
CA ILE A 77 -13.05 -4.12 4.04
C ILE A 77 -12.65 -5.57 4.33
N SER A 78 -13.59 -6.44 4.66
CA SER A 78 -13.40 -7.91 4.68
C SER A 78 -14.63 -8.59 4.11
N ASP A 79 -14.55 -9.91 3.92
CA ASP A 79 -15.63 -10.69 3.30
C ASP A 79 -16.99 -10.48 4.00
N GLU A 80 -16.96 -10.35 5.34
CA GLU A 80 -18.16 -10.16 6.16
C GLU A 80 -18.40 -8.72 6.63
N VAL A 81 -17.56 -7.75 6.23
CA VAL A 81 -17.64 -6.38 6.76
C VAL A 81 -17.65 -5.36 5.62
N GLU A 82 -18.84 -4.76 5.46
CA GLU A 82 -19.06 -3.58 4.62
C GLU A 82 -19.03 -2.32 5.48
N LEU A 83 -18.22 -1.34 5.08
CA LEU A 83 -18.18 -0.01 5.66
C LEU A 83 -19.03 0.95 4.84
N SER A 84 -20.12 1.44 5.42
CA SER A 84 -21.06 2.38 4.81
C SER A 84 -21.28 3.59 5.71
N LYS A 85 -21.98 4.61 5.22
CA LYS A 85 -22.33 5.80 6.02
C LYS A 85 -23.13 5.47 7.30
N ILE A 86 -23.71 4.28 7.37
CA ILE A 86 -24.57 3.84 8.47
C ILE A 86 -23.74 3.31 9.65
N ASN A 87 -22.61 2.64 9.38
CA ASN A 87 -21.80 1.98 10.39
C ASN A 87 -20.36 2.53 10.51
N TRP A 88 -19.94 3.45 9.63
CA TRP A 88 -18.61 4.03 9.72
C TRP A 88 -18.45 4.93 10.98
N PRO A 89 -17.22 5.12 11.48
CA PRO A 89 -16.98 5.90 12.69
C PRO A 89 -17.35 7.38 12.50
N LYS A 90 -17.87 8.02 13.55
CA LYS A 90 -18.14 9.47 13.57
C LYS A 90 -16.90 10.34 13.79
N ASP A 91 -15.72 9.76 13.72
CA ASP A 91 -14.45 10.46 13.85
C ASP A 91 -14.20 11.33 12.60
N LYS A 92 -13.98 12.64 12.81
CA LYS A 92 -13.81 13.60 11.72
C LYS A 92 -12.61 13.30 10.80
N VAL A 93 -11.55 12.72 11.35
CA VAL A 93 -10.35 12.39 10.57
C VAL A 93 -10.63 11.22 9.65
N LEU A 94 -11.36 10.22 10.14
CA LEU A 94 -11.76 9.07 9.31
C LEU A 94 -12.81 9.45 8.27
N ASP A 95 -13.83 10.21 8.67
CA ASP A 95 -14.85 10.73 7.76
C ASP A 95 -14.23 11.48 6.57
N TRP A 96 -13.21 12.30 6.85
CA TRP A 96 -12.47 13.07 5.84
C TRP A 96 -11.85 12.22 4.73
N PHE A 97 -11.38 10.99 5.01
CA PHE A 97 -10.82 10.12 3.97
C PHE A 97 -11.78 9.03 3.49
N LEU A 98 -12.71 8.54 4.32
CA LEU A 98 -13.67 7.52 3.91
C LEU A 98 -14.67 8.04 2.88
N GLY A 99 -15.13 9.29 3.02
CA GLY A 99 -16.04 9.92 2.06
C GLY A 99 -15.44 9.96 0.63
N PRO A 100 -14.22 10.49 0.45
CA PRO A 100 -13.52 10.42 -0.82
C PRO A 100 -13.35 9.01 -1.37
N LEU A 101 -13.06 8.00 -0.54
CA LEU A 101 -12.91 6.61 -0.99
C LEU A 101 -14.22 6.03 -1.52
N LEU A 102 -15.37 6.32 -0.89
CA LEU A 102 -16.68 5.93 -1.43
C LEU A 102 -16.95 6.56 -2.80
N ILE A 103 -16.59 7.84 -2.98
CA ILE A 103 -16.72 8.50 -4.29
C ILE A 103 -15.82 7.81 -5.32
N MET A 104 -14.59 7.47 -4.95
CA MET A 104 -13.65 6.78 -5.83
C MET A 104 -14.14 5.39 -6.23
N LYS A 105 -14.78 4.65 -5.33
CA LYS A 105 -15.43 3.38 -5.63
C LYS A 105 -16.46 3.56 -6.75
N GLU A 106 -17.35 4.54 -6.63
CA GLU A 106 -18.37 4.80 -7.66
C GLU A 106 -17.74 5.22 -8.99
N GLN A 107 -16.67 6.02 -8.96
CA GLN A 107 -15.91 6.37 -10.17
C GLN A 107 -15.31 5.12 -10.84
N ILE A 108 -14.68 4.23 -10.08
CA ILE A 108 -14.13 2.96 -10.59
C ILE A 108 -15.25 2.10 -11.19
N ARG A 109 -16.41 2.00 -10.51
CA ARG A 109 -17.57 1.26 -11.02
C ARG A 109 -18.02 1.79 -12.38
N THR A 110 -18.10 3.11 -12.54
CA THR A 110 -18.50 3.73 -13.82
C THR A 110 -17.47 3.55 -14.94
N LEU A 111 -16.19 3.38 -14.60
CA LEU A 111 -15.15 3.16 -15.60
C LEU A 111 -15.21 1.75 -16.21
N GLN A 112 -15.86 0.79 -15.56
CA GLN A 112 -15.97 -0.60 -16.03
C GLN A 112 -14.60 -1.17 -16.45
N LEU A 113 -13.68 -1.24 -15.48
CA LEU A 113 -12.33 -1.73 -15.75
C LEU A 113 -12.35 -3.21 -16.11
N ASN A 114 -11.57 -3.59 -17.12
CA ASN A 114 -11.30 -5.00 -17.41
C ASN A 114 -10.18 -5.55 -16.51
N ALA A 115 -9.93 -6.87 -16.56
CA ALA A 115 -8.93 -7.51 -15.71
C ALA A 115 -7.50 -6.96 -15.94
N GLU A 116 -7.12 -6.71 -17.20
CA GLU A 116 -5.81 -6.19 -17.57
C GLU A 116 -5.60 -4.76 -17.05
N GLU A 117 -6.63 -3.92 -17.13
CA GLU A 117 -6.64 -2.56 -16.59
C GLU A 117 -6.44 -2.55 -15.08
N GLU A 118 -7.08 -3.47 -14.38
CA GLU A 118 -6.91 -3.60 -12.93
C GLU A 118 -5.52 -4.06 -12.54
N ASP A 119 -4.99 -5.07 -13.21
CA ASP A 119 -3.63 -5.58 -12.98
C ASP A 119 -2.60 -4.49 -13.28
N CYS A 120 -2.81 -3.73 -14.35
CA CYS A 120 -1.98 -2.59 -14.70
C CYS A 120 -2.06 -1.50 -13.62
N LEU A 121 -3.26 -1.12 -13.17
CA LEU A 121 -3.42 -0.13 -12.10
C LEU A 121 -2.69 -0.54 -10.82
N ARG A 122 -2.84 -1.80 -10.39
CA ARG A 122 -2.13 -2.34 -9.21
C ARG A 122 -0.62 -2.20 -9.36
N THR A 123 -0.09 -2.60 -10.52
CA THR A 123 1.34 -2.49 -10.82
C THR A 123 1.81 -1.03 -10.81
N LEU A 124 1.08 -0.13 -11.49
CA LEU A 124 1.42 1.28 -11.63
C LEU A 124 1.38 2.04 -10.30
N VAL A 125 0.49 1.67 -9.36
CA VAL A 125 0.47 2.24 -7.99
C VAL A 125 1.83 2.06 -7.30
N LEU A 126 2.45 0.89 -7.47
CA LEU A 126 3.72 0.54 -6.81
C LEU A 126 4.95 1.01 -7.57
N THR A 127 4.98 0.86 -8.89
CA THR A 127 6.21 1.03 -9.69
C THR A 127 6.45 2.47 -10.13
N ARG A 128 5.40 3.22 -10.51
CA ARG A 128 5.54 4.57 -11.08
C ARG A 128 5.56 5.68 -10.03
N LYS A 129 6.07 6.86 -10.40
CA LYS A 129 6.11 8.04 -9.51
C LYS A 129 4.71 8.58 -9.23
N ASN A 130 3.90 8.69 -10.29
CA ASN A 130 2.51 9.16 -10.26
C ASN A 130 2.36 10.59 -9.70
N ASP A 131 3.41 11.39 -9.74
CA ASP A 131 3.43 12.76 -9.23
C ASP A 131 2.90 13.73 -10.29
N LYS A 132 3.02 13.42 -11.59
CA LYS A 132 2.52 14.22 -12.72
C LYS A 132 2.03 13.36 -13.90
N PRO A 133 1.16 13.88 -14.80
CA PRO A 133 0.63 13.13 -15.93
C PRO A 133 1.69 12.43 -16.78
N GLU A 134 2.81 13.11 -16.99
CA GLU A 134 3.90 12.72 -17.88
C GLU A 134 4.67 11.49 -17.35
N ASP A 135 4.45 11.09 -16.10
CA ASP A 135 5.06 9.88 -15.52
C ASP A 135 4.61 8.59 -16.22
N TRP A 136 3.60 8.64 -17.10
CA TRP A 136 3.04 7.50 -17.84
C TRP A 136 3.37 7.50 -19.34
N ASP A 137 4.05 8.53 -19.85
CA ASP A 137 4.20 8.73 -21.31
C ASP A 137 5.09 7.70 -22.03
N ARG A 138 5.98 7.00 -21.32
CA ARG A 138 6.95 6.07 -21.94
C ARG A 138 6.69 4.60 -21.67
N GLU A 139 6.17 4.25 -20.49
CA GLU A 139 6.11 2.85 -20.02
C GLU A 139 4.94 2.60 -19.05
N GLY A 140 3.93 3.48 -19.09
CA GLY A 140 2.75 3.38 -18.23
C GLY A 140 1.71 2.41 -18.78
N PHE A 141 0.45 2.82 -18.70
CA PHE A 141 -0.67 2.13 -19.32
C PHE A 141 -0.59 2.24 -20.85
N GLN A 142 -0.42 1.11 -21.55
CA GLN A 142 -0.38 1.04 -23.02
C GLN A 142 -1.80 1.17 -23.57
N SER A 143 -2.28 2.40 -23.71
CA SER A 143 -3.53 2.69 -24.42
C SER A 143 -3.37 3.93 -25.27
N ASP A 144 -3.80 3.83 -26.52
CA ASP A 144 -3.84 4.96 -27.46
C ASP A 144 -4.89 6.02 -27.05
N ASN A 145 -5.76 5.68 -26.10
CA ASN A 145 -6.77 6.58 -25.58
C ASN A 145 -6.22 7.42 -24.41
N ASN A 146 -5.76 8.62 -24.73
CA ASN A 146 -5.26 9.59 -23.75
C ASN A 146 -6.27 9.96 -22.65
N VAL A 147 -7.57 9.97 -22.95
CA VAL A 147 -8.62 10.24 -21.96
C VAL A 147 -8.72 9.10 -20.96
N ARG A 148 -8.76 7.85 -21.44
CA ARG A 148 -8.78 6.65 -20.59
C ARG A 148 -7.56 6.60 -19.67
N ARG A 149 -6.38 6.85 -20.25
CA ARG A 149 -5.12 6.93 -19.50
C ARG A 149 -5.17 7.99 -18.39
N ALA A 150 -5.67 9.18 -18.69
CA ALA A 150 -5.81 10.25 -17.70
C ALA A 150 -6.79 9.90 -16.57
N GLN A 151 -7.90 9.23 -16.88
CA GLN A 151 -8.89 8.77 -15.88
C GLN A 151 -8.28 7.77 -14.90
N LEU A 152 -7.55 6.76 -15.41
CA LEU A 152 -6.86 5.75 -14.61
C LEU A 152 -5.78 6.38 -13.73
N GLN A 153 -5.01 7.30 -14.30
CA GLN A 153 -3.99 8.02 -13.56
C GLN A 153 -4.57 8.90 -12.45
N ALA A 154 -5.71 9.55 -12.69
CA ALA A 154 -6.40 10.36 -11.69
C ALA A 154 -6.81 9.55 -10.46
N ILE A 155 -7.24 8.29 -10.63
CA ILE A 155 -7.53 7.37 -9.51
C ILE A 155 -6.28 7.18 -8.65
N ILE A 156 -5.16 6.81 -9.26
CA ILE A 156 -3.91 6.52 -8.53
C ILE A 156 -3.41 7.76 -7.79
N ARG A 157 -3.40 8.92 -8.46
CA ARG A 157 -2.98 10.19 -7.86
C ARG A 157 -3.83 10.56 -6.66
N ARG A 158 -5.16 10.48 -6.81
CA ARG A 158 -6.10 10.81 -5.73
C ARG A 158 -5.91 9.87 -4.55
N LEU A 159 -5.73 8.58 -4.81
CA LEU A 159 -5.52 7.57 -3.78
C LEU A 159 -4.22 7.81 -3.00
N GLN A 160 -3.11 8.03 -3.71
CA GLN A 160 -1.83 8.33 -3.09
C GLN A 160 -1.87 9.65 -2.32
N GLY A 161 -2.61 10.66 -2.79
CA GLY A 161 -2.83 11.91 -2.06
C GLY A 161 -3.58 11.72 -0.74
N ILE A 162 -4.65 10.91 -0.75
CA ILE A 162 -5.39 10.54 0.47
C ILE A 162 -4.46 9.83 1.46
N VAL A 163 -3.74 8.81 1.02
CA VAL A 163 -2.82 8.04 1.87
C VAL A 163 -1.67 8.92 2.37
N ALA A 164 -1.14 9.83 1.55
CA ALA A 164 -0.13 10.78 1.98
C ALA A 164 -0.61 11.65 3.14
N SER A 165 -1.88 12.08 3.12
CA SER A 165 -2.49 12.77 4.24
C SER A 165 -2.70 11.88 5.45
N MET A 166 -3.18 10.64 5.27
CA MET A 166 -3.31 9.66 6.35
C MET A 166 -1.96 9.35 7.03
N SER A 167 -0.87 9.33 6.26
CA SER A 167 0.48 9.01 6.75
C SER A 167 1.04 10.00 7.78
N ARG A 168 0.43 11.20 7.87
CA ARG A 168 0.81 12.23 8.85
C ARG A 168 0.17 12.01 10.22
N ILE A 169 -0.85 11.15 10.32
CA ILE A 169 -1.59 10.90 11.56
C ILE A 169 -0.73 10.06 12.52
N PRO A 170 -0.67 10.41 13.83
CA PRO A 170 0.15 9.68 14.80
C PRO A 170 -0.18 8.18 14.90
N SER A 171 -1.46 7.81 14.85
CA SER A 171 -1.91 6.40 14.89
C SER A 171 -1.41 5.61 13.67
N PHE A 172 -1.45 6.22 12.48
CA PHE A 172 -0.87 5.65 11.27
C PHE A 172 0.64 5.45 11.44
N ARG A 173 1.37 6.49 11.84
CA ARG A 173 2.84 6.43 12.00
C ARG A 173 3.26 5.35 12.98
N ARG A 174 2.55 5.18 14.09
CA ARG A 174 2.83 4.14 15.09
C ARG A 174 2.68 2.74 14.49
N ARG A 175 1.56 2.48 13.80
CA ARG A 175 1.30 1.19 13.16
C ARG A 175 2.24 0.92 11.99
N PHE A 176 2.61 1.96 11.24
CA PHE A 176 3.56 1.88 10.14
C PHE A 176 4.94 1.41 10.60
N LYS A 177 5.43 1.88 11.75
CA LYS A 177 6.69 1.36 12.32
C LYS A 177 6.63 -0.14 12.58
N SER A 178 5.50 -0.63 13.10
CA SER A 178 5.28 -2.07 13.34
C SER A 178 5.28 -2.86 12.03
N LEU A 179 4.58 -2.36 11.01
CA LEU A 179 4.52 -2.97 9.68
C LEU A 179 5.92 -3.11 9.06
N VAL A 180 6.72 -2.04 9.08
CA VAL A 180 8.08 -2.06 8.50
C VAL A 180 8.96 -3.09 9.20
N LYS A 181 8.88 -3.20 10.54
CA LYS A 181 9.59 -4.23 11.29
C LYS A 181 9.14 -5.64 10.87
N SER A 182 7.84 -5.87 10.77
CA SER A 182 7.28 -7.17 10.35
C SER A 182 7.76 -7.59 8.96
N LEU A 183 7.69 -6.68 7.99
CA LEU A 183 8.12 -6.96 6.61
C LEU A 183 9.63 -7.19 6.52
N TYR A 184 10.43 -6.49 7.33
CA TYR A 184 11.87 -6.73 7.38
C TYR A 184 12.23 -8.11 7.94
N LEU A 185 11.53 -8.55 9.00
CA LEU A 185 11.72 -9.88 9.58
C LEU A 185 11.32 -10.98 8.59
N GLU A 186 10.21 -10.82 7.88
CA GLU A 186 9.79 -11.74 6.82
C GLU A 186 10.87 -11.85 5.73
N ALA A 187 11.35 -10.71 5.22
CA ALA A 187 12.39 -10.65 4.20
C ALA A 187 13.72 -11.30 4.63
N ILE A 188 14.01 -11.33 5.93
CA ILE A 188 15.15 -12.07 6.48
C ILE A 188 14.84 -13.57 6.53
N GLY A 189 13.66 -13.96 6.99
CA GLY A 189 13.25 -15.34 7.20
C GLY A 189 13.12 -16.14 5.91
N THR A 190 12.65 -15.52 4.83
CA THR A 190 12.49 -16.17 3.51
C THR A 190 13.78 -16.29 2.71
N GLY A 191 14.91 -15.80 3.23
CA GLY A 191 16.19 -15.88 2.52
C GLY A 191 16.33 -14.90 1.34
N ALA A 192 15.39 -13.96 1.15
CA ALA A 192 15.46 -12.92 0.12
C ALA A 192 16.73 -12.04 0.20
N LEU A 193 17.40 -12.02 1.36
CA LEU A 193 18.72 -11.41 1.54
C LEU A 193 19.88 -12.21 0.93
N ALA A 194 19.76 -13.54 0.82
CA ALA A 194 20.77 -14.42 0.26
C ALA A 194 20.80 -14.34 -1.28
N GLU A 195 19.63 -14.23 -1.92
CA GLU A 195 19.53 -14.16 -3.38
C GLU A 195 20.07 -12.83 -3.97
N ALA A 196 19.95 -11.72 -3.24
CA ALA A 196 20.55 -10.44 -3.62
C ALA A 196 22.10 -10.45 -3.63
N SER A 197 22.73 -11.51 -3.11
CA SER A 197 24.19 -11.67 -3.04
C SER A 197 24.74 -12.60 -4.14
N GLY A 198 23.90 -13.21 -4.97
CA GLY A 198 24.27 -14.24 -5.96
C GLY A 198 24.64 -13.76 -7.36
N GLY A 199 24.61 -12.45 -7.64
CA GLY A 199 24.93 -11.88 -8.96
C GLY A 199 26.39 -11.43 -9.10
N SER A 200 27.25 -12.35 -9.54
CA SER A 200 28.56 -12.19 -10.22
C SER A 200 29.54 -11.10 -9.75
N THR A 201 30.58 -11.60 -9.08
CA THR A 201 31.95 -11.09 -8.86
C THR A 201 32.56 -10.14 -9.91
N SER A 202 33.01 -8.96 -9.45
CA SER A 202 34.43 -8.54 -9.49
C SER A 202 34.64 -7.21 -8.73
N GLY A 203 35.73 -7.09 -7.95
CA GLY A 203 36.21 -5.80 -7.42
C GLY A 203 36.13 -5.62 -5.90
N SER A 204 37.29 -5.68 -5.26
CA SER A 204 37.56 -5.64 -3.82
C SER A 204 37.09 -4.39 -3.03
N GLN A 205 36.92 -4.60 -1.71
CA GLN A 205 36.84 -3.63 -0.60
C GLN A 205 35.53 -2.80 -0.47
N SER A 206 34.44 -3.45 -0.01
CA SER A 206 33.28 -2.73 0.58
C SER A 206 32.45 -3.57 1.57
N ASN A 207 32.56 -4.91 1.55
CA ASN A 207 31.62 -5.80 2.23
C ASN A 207 31.56 -5.70 3.77
N HIS A 208 32.60 -5.23 4.45
CA HIS A 208 32.59 -5.25 5.93
C HIS A 208 31.65 -4.19 6.55
N ARG A 209 31.43 -3.05 5.87
CA ARG A 209 30.49 -2.01 6.36
C ARG A 209 29.03 -2.41 6.18
N THR A 210 28.71 -3.12 5.10
CA THR A 210 27.33 -3.52 4.78
C THR A 210 26.85 -4.64 5.72
N THR A 211 27.68 -5.63 6.01
CA THR A 211 27.35 -6.72 6.94
C THR A 211 27.18 -6.20 8.37
N LYS A 212 28.09 -5.33 8.83
CA LYS A 212 28.01 -4.71 10.17
C LYS A 212 26.79 -3.80 10.33
N ARG A 213 26.36 -3.12 9.25
CA ARG A 213 25.13 -2.30 9.23
C ARG A 213 23.87 -3.16 9.31
N LYS A 214 23.82 -4.30 8.60
CA LYS A 214 22.72 -5.27 8.68
C LYS A 214 22.60 -5.91 10.06
N GLU A 215 23.72 -6.28 10.68
CA GLU A 215 23.75 -6.80 12.06
C GLU A 215 23.29 -5.75 13.08
N ASN A 216 23.74 -4.51 12.96
CA ASN A 216 23.29 -3.41 13.83
C ASN A 216 21.81 -3.09 13.64
N LEU A 217 21.29 -3.19 12.41
CA LEU A 217 19.87 -3.01 12.12
C LEU A 217 19.02 -4.14 12.73
N ARG A 218 19.46 -5.40 12.61
CA ARG A 218 18.83 -6.56 13.27
C ARG A 218 18.81 -6.40 14.79
N LYS A 219 19.91 -5.94 15.39
CA LYS A 219 19.99 -5.67 16.84
C LYS A 219 19.07 -4.53 17.26
N SER A 220 19.04 -3.42 16.53
CA SER A 220 18.14 -2.30 16.83
C SER A 220 16.65 -2.66 16.72
N ILE A 221 16.30 -3.57 15.81
CA ILE A 221 14.90 -4.04 15.67
C ILE A 221 14.54 -5.02 16.78
N SER A 222 15.49 -5.84 17.25
CA SER A 222 15.28 -6.84 18.30
C SER A 222 15.32 -6.27 19.73
N LEU A 223 15.96 -5.12 19.95
CA LEU A 223 16.08 -4.46 21.26
C LEU A 223 14.84 -3.64 21.68
N ASP A 224 13.86 -3.50 20.79
CA ASP A 224 12.60 -2.77 21.00
C ASP A 224 11.40 -3.70 21.31
N VAL A 225 11.65 -4.98 21.62
CA VAL A 225 10.62 -5.98 22.00
C VAL A 225 10.44 -6.00 23.51
#